data_AF-A8N3G7-F1
#
_entry.id   AF-A8N3G7-F1
#
_cell.length_a   1.000
_cell.length_b   1.000
_cell.length_c   1.000
_cell.angle_alpha   90.00
_cell.angle_beta   90.00
_cell.angle_gamma   90.00
#
_symmetry.space_group_name_H-M   'P 1'
#
loop_
_entity.id
_entity.type
_entity.pdbx_description
1 polymer ?
#
loop_
_entity_poly.entity_id
_entity_poly.type
_entity_poly.pdbx_seq_one_letter_code
_entity_poly.pdbx_strand_id
1 'polypeptide(L)'
;MFHILRLESTVDLSEPLKDNGIIVFQSDKLDLEPSPNLGPTGIDNTNVNLINAKGDVLLHIGIRRRENAFVFNSIPYGESRGPEERIPLEGTFGDRRDPSITVFDHPDRYQIMIDYKTVYYYKKRLEGRCEKVSYKINEGQTPPFSDVLGVTVLYFANVMPRAN
;
A
#
# COMPACT_ATOMS: atom_id res chain seq x y z
N MET A 1 -6.66 14.50 -5.16
CA MET A 1 -7.82 14.16 -4.31
C MET A 1 -7.32 13.57 -3.00
N PHE A 2 -7.86 14.00 -1.86
CA PHE A 2 -7.44 13.53 -0.53
C PHE A 2 -8.54 12.71 0.13
N HIS A 3 -8.17 11.62 0.79
CA HIS A 3 -9.04 10.71 1.52
C HIS A 3 -8.45 10.38 2.89
N ILE A 4 -9.31 10.16 3.87
CA ILE A 4 -8.93 9.63 5.18
C ILE A 4 -9.16 8.13 5.18
N LEU A 5 -8.11 7.34 5.40
CA LEU A 5 -8.17 5.88 5.46
C LEU A 5 -7.87 5.40 6.88
N ARG A 6 -8.89 4.90 7.59
CA ARG A 6 -8.74 4.37 8.96
C ARG A 6 -8.24 2.93 8.91
N LEU A 7 -7.51 2.51 9.94
CA LEU A 7 -7.17 1.11 10.15
C LEU A 7 -8.43 0.25 10.17
N GLU A 8 -8.32 -0.94 9.59
CA GLU A 8 -9.42 -1.88 9.39
C GLU A 8 -10.57 -1.36 8.50
N SER A 9 -10.35 -0.32 7.70
CA SER A 9 -11.36 0.23 6.78
C SER A 9 -10.97 0.11 5.30
N THR A 10 -11.98 0.28 4.45
CA THR A 10 -11.84 0.44 2.99
C THR A 10 -12.50 1.75 2.60
N VAL A 11 -11.88 2.49 1.67
CA VAL A 11 -12.37 3.77 1.17
C VAL A 11 -12.43 3.73 -0.35
N ASP A 12 -13.53 4.25 -0.88
CA ASP A 12 -13.72 4.43 -2.32
C ASP A 12 -12.94 5.66 -2.79
N LEU A 13 -12.23 5.51 -3.90
CA LEU A 13 -11.65 6.65 -4.62
C LEU A 13 -12.80 7.44 -5.27
N SER A 14 -12.60 8.74 -5.49
CA SER A 14 -13.64 9.58 -6.11
C SER A 14 -13.98 9.18 -7.55
N GLU A 15 -13.03 8.55 -8.24
CA GLU A 15 -13.17 7.94 -9.56
C GLU A 15 -12.13 6.82 -9.70
N PRO A 16 -12.29 5.87 -10.64
CA PRO A 16 -11.26 4.89 -10.94
C PRO A 16 -9.92 5.55 -11.28
N LEU A 17 -8.82 5.00 -10.76
CA LEU A 17 -7.46 5.50 -11.03
C LEU A 17 -7.18 5.44 -12.54
N LYS A 18 -6.93 6.60 -13.14
CA LYS A 18 -6.58 6.72 -14.56
C LYS A 18 -5.13 6.28 -14.78
N ASP A 19 -4.79 6.04 -16.04
CA ASP A 19 -3.43 5.63 -16.43
C ASP A 19 -2.39 6.64 -15.89
N ASN A 20 -1.27 6.13 -15.39
CA ASN A 20 -0.23 6.94 -14.75
C ASN A 20 -0.70 7.70 -13.50
N GLY A 21 -1.76 7.21 -12.85
CA GLY A 21 -2.19 7.69 -11.55
C GLY A 21 -1.19 7.35 -10.45
N ILE A 22 -1.08 8.23 -9.47
CA ILE A 22 -0.22 8.10 -8.30
C ILE A 22 -1.10 8.08 -7.06
N ILE A 23 -0.93 7.06 -6.22
CA ILE A 23 -1.55 6.97 -4.89
C ILE A 23 -0.45 7.06 -3.84
N VAL A 24 -0.59 8.00 -2.91
CA VAL A 24 0.34 8.19 -1.79
C VAL A 24 -0.40 7.88 -0.49
N PHE A 25 0.05 6.87 0.25
CA PHE A 25 -0.37 6.59 1.62
C PHE A 25 0.63 7.25 2.57
N GLN A 26 0.16 8.15 3.42
CA GLN A 26 0.99 8.90 4.36
C GLN A 26 0.57 8.58 5.79
N SER A 27 1.57 8.33 6.63
CA SER A 27 1.39 8.23 8.07
C SER A 27 2.16 9.35 8.77
N ASP A 28 1.72 9.72 9.97
CA ASP A 28 2.44 10.64 10.87
C ASP A 28 3.23 9.88 11.96
N LYS A 29 3.27 8.54 11.91
CA LYS A 29 4.01 7.67 12.84
C LYS A 29 4.75 6.57 12.08
N LEU A 30 5.95 6.24 12.53
CA LEU A 30 6.68 5.04 12.16
C LEU A 30 7.11 4.27 13.41
N ASP A 31 6.85 2.98 13.43
CA ASP A 31 7.19 2.06 14.51
C ASP A 31 7.54 0.68 13.94
N LEU A 32 8.83 0.47 13.68
CA LEU A 32 9.33 -0.77 13.08
C LEU A 32 9.54 -1.88 14.10
N GLU A 33 9.37 -1.60 15.40
CA GLU A 33 9.36 -2.66 16.40
C GLU A 33 8.17 -3.60 16.13
N PRO A 34 8.40 -4.92 16.12
CA PRO A 34 7.33 -5.89 15.93
C PRO A 34 6.16 -5.67 16.88
N SER A 35 4.94 -5.98 16.42
CA SER A 35 3.77 -5.86 17.31
C SER A 35 3.97 -6.72 18.55
N PRO A 36 3.70 -6.20 19.77
CA PRO A 36 3.87 -6.94 21.01
C PRO A 36 3.03 -8.22 21.06
N ASN A 37 1.87 -8.24 20.39
CA ASN A 37 0.95 -9.36 20.32
C ASN A 37 0.84 -9.82 18.87
N LEU A 38 0.91 -11.14 18.63
CA LEU A 38 0.74 -11.71 17.28
C LEU A 38 -0.70 -12.16 16.97
N GLY A 39 -1.55 -12.23 18.00
CA GLY A 39 -2.91 -12.75 17.86
C GLY A 39 -2.98 -14.20 17.34
N PRO A 40 -4.14 -14.64 16.84
CA PRO A 40 -4.36 -16.04 16.45
C PRO A 40 -3.60 -16.45 15.19
N THR A 41 -3.18 -15.49 14.36
CA THR A 41 -2.51 -15.77 13.08
C THR A 41 -1.05 -16.17 13.23
N GLY A 42 -0.40 -15.78 14.33
CA GLY A 42 1.04 -15.98 14.53
C GLY A 42 1.95 -15.17 13.59
N ILE A 43 1.39 -14.29 12.73
CA ILE A 43 2.13 -13.55 11.71
C ILE A 43 1.92 -12.05 11.94
N ASP A 44 2.99 -11.30 12.25
CA ASP A 44 2.96 -9.82 12.32
C ASP A 44 2.81 -9.26 10.90
N ASN A 45 1.62 -8.73 10.60
CA ASN A 45 1.27 -8.28 9.27
C ASN A 45 0.32 -7.09 9.33
N THR A 46 0.80 -5.96 8.83
CA THR A 46 -0.03 -4.79 8.47
C THR A 46 0.11 -4.56 6.97
N ASN A 47 -0.98 -4.21 6.29
CA ASN A 47 -0.98 -4.07 4.84
C ASN A 47 -1.89 -2.96 4.33
N VAL A 48 -1.53 -2.43 3.17
CA VAL A 48 -2.40 -1.59 2.34
C VAL A 48 -2.69 -2.28 1.02
N ASN A 49 -3.89 -2.05 0.47
CA ASN A 49 -4.35 -2.72 -0.75
C ASN A 49 -4.92 -1.72 -1.75
N LEU A 50 -4.68 -1.98 -3.04
CA LEU A 50 -5.37 -1.37 -4.17
C LEU A 50 -6.38 -2.38 -4.72
N ILE A 51 -7.65 -1.99 -4.83
CA ILE A 51 -8.78 -2.89 -5.06
C ILE A 51 -9.60 -2.38 -6.25
N ASN A 52 -10.04 -3.28 -7.13
CA ASN A 52 -10.91 -2.93 -8.27
C ASN A 52 -12.42 -2.96 -7.91
N ALA A 53 -13.29 -2.62 -8.86
CA ALA A 53 -14.75 -2.67 -8.69
C ALA A 53 -15.29 -4.04 -8.25
N LYS A 54 -14.65 -5.13 -8.68
CA LYS A 54 -15.09 -6.51 -8.42
C LYS A 54 -14.62 -7.04 -7.06
N GLY A 55 -13.79 -6.29 -6.35
CA GLY A 55 -13.22 -6.69 -5.06
C GLY A 55 -11.87 -7.40 -5.17
N ASP A 56 -11.30 -7.53 -6.37
CA ASP A 56 -9.97 -8.10 -6.52
C ASP A 56 -8.93 -7.17 -5.93
N VAL A 57 -8.00 -7.71 -5.15
CA VAL A 57 -6.81 -6.98 -4.69
C VAL A 57 -5.79 -6.97 -5.83
N LEU A 58 -5.78 -5.89 -6.59
CA LEU A 58 -4.85 -5.65 -7.70
C LEU A 58 -3.39 -5.68 -7.21
N LEU A 59 -3.15 -5.00 -6.09
CA LEU A 59 -1.85 -4.96 -5.42
C LEU A 59 -2.05 -4.96 -3.91
N HIS A 60 -1.47 -5.98 -3.26
CA HIS A 60 -1.29 -6.08 -1.82
C HIS A 60 0.13 -5.66 -1.46
N ILE A 61 0.30 -4.79 -0.46
CA ILE A 61 1.60 -4.41 0.10
C ILE A 61 1.55 -4.68 1.60
N GLY A 62 2.14 -5.80 2.02
CA GLY A 62 2.28 -6.19 3.42
C GLY A 62 3.64 -5.84 4.00
N ILE A 63 3.66 -5.40 5.25
CA ILE A 63 4.85 -5.12 6.04
C ILE A 63 4.97 -6.20 7.11
N ARG A 64 6.08 -6.95 7.10
CA ARG A 64 6.35 -8.06 8.02
C ARG A 64 7.57 -7.73 8.87
N ARG A 65 7.37 -7.03 10.00
CA ARG A 65 8.47 -6.61 10.89
C ARG A 65 9.26 -7.79 11.44
N ARG A 66 8.59 -8.89 11.79
CA ARG A 66 9.23 -10.14 12.28
C ARG A 66 9.98 -10.91 11.19
N GLU A 67 9.62 -10.72 9.92
CA GLU A 67 10.26 -11.40 8.79
C GLU A 67 11.27 -10.50 8.06
N ASN A 68 11.46 -9.25 8.52
CA ASN A 68 12.28 -8.21 7.89
C ASN A 68 12.00 -8.06 6.38
N ALA A 69 10.73 -8.07 5.97
CA ALA A 69 10.37 -8.04 4.56
C ALA A 69 9.08 -7.26 4.25
N PHE A 70 9.03 -6.70 3.06
CA PHE A 70 7.76 -6.43 2.39
C PHE A 70 7.29 -7.68 1.64
N VAL A 71 5.97 -7.81 1.54
CA VAL A 71 5.30 -8.87 0.77
C VAL A 71 4.35 -8.22 -0.24
N PHE A 72 4.61 -8.45 -1.52
CA PHE A 72 3.77 -8.01 -2.63
C PHE A 72 2.99 -9.18 -3.21
N ASN A 73 1.71 -8.96 -3.51
CA ASN A 73 0.88 -9.99 -4.13
C ASN A 73 -0.36 -9.39 -4.82
N SER A 74 -1.15 -10.25 -5.46
CA SER A 74 -2.49 -9.97 -5.94
C SER A 74 -3.42 -11.10 -5.48
N ILE A 75 -4.67 -10.77 -5.18
CA ILE A 75 -5.64 -11.71 -4.60
C ILE A 75 -6.97 -11.54 -5.35
N PRO A 76 -7.34 -12.47 -6.24
CA PRO A 76 -8.67 -12.46 -6.86
C PRO A 76 -9.76 -12.56 -5.79
N TYR A 77 -10.88 -11.90 -6.01
CA TYR A 77 -11.97 -11.85 -5.05
C TYR A 77 -12.56 -13.24 -4.81
N GLY A 78 -12.58 -13.67 -3.54
CA GLY A 78 -13.08 -14.99 -3.14
C GLY A 78 -12.09 -16.14 -3.37
N GLU A 79 -10.87 -15.87 -3.84
CA GLU A 79 -9.85 -16.89 -4.07
C GLU A 79 -8.64 -16.75 -3.12
N SER A 80 -7.79 -17.78 -3.09
CA SER A 80 -6.52 -17.72 -2.37
C SER A 80 -5.52 -16.78 -3.05
N ARG A 81 -4.63 -16.18 -2.26
CA ARG A 81 -3.54 -15.35 -2.76
C ARG A 81 -2.62 -16.11 -3.74
N GLY A 82 -2.07 -15.41 -4.73
CA GLY A 82 -1.05 -15.95 -5.63
C GLY A 82 0.35 -16.07 -4.97
N PRO A 83 1.42 -16.26 -5.76
CA PRO A 83 2.79 -16.32 -5.23
C PRO A 83 3.24 -14.96 -4.68
N GLU A 84 3.86 -14.96 -3.50
CA GLU A 84 4.40 -13.74 -2.89
C GLU A 84 5.71 -13.30 -3.57
N GLU A 85 5.82 -12.01 -3.87
CA GLU A 85 7.08 -11.36 -4.23
C GLU A 85 7.59 -10.59 -3.01
N ARG A 86 8.87 -10.73 -2.66
CA ARG A 86 9.41 -10.24 -1.39
C ARG A 86 10.67 -9.41 -1.61
N ILE A 87 10.80 -8.34 -0.84
CA ILE A 87 12.04 -7.56 -0.72
C ILE A 87 12.34 -7.31 0.77
N PRO A 88 13.60 -7.07 1.16
CA PRO A 88 13.93 -6.66 2.52
C PRO A 88 13.17 -5.41 2.96
N LEU A 89 12.79 -5.36 4.24
CA LEU A 89 12.21 -4.16 4.89
C LEU A 89 13.33 -3.24 5.41
N GLU A 90 14.45 -3.81 5.83
CA GLU A 90 15.62 -3.08 6.29
C GLU A 90 16.13 -2.09 5.22
N GLY A 91 16.48 -0.89 5.66
CA GLY A 91 17.03 0.16 4.81
C GLY A 91 16.01 0.91 3.95
N THR A 92 14.71 0.59 4.02
CA THR A 92 13.69 1.33 3.24
C THR A 92 13.12 2.53 3.99
N PHE A 93 12.84 2.37 5.29
CA PHE A 93 12.32 3.41 6.17
C PHE A 93 13.42 3.92 7.12
N GLY A 94 13.19 5.07 7.76
CA GLY A 94 14.01 5.54 8.89
C GLY A 94 14.56 6.96 8.73
N ASP A 95 14.54 7.51 7.52
CA ASP A 95 15.03 8.88 7.25
C ASP A 95 14.03 9.98 7.71
N ARG A 96 12.80 9.58 8.05
CA ARG A 96 11.73 10.49 8.47
C ARG A 96 10.76 9.82 9.45
N ARG A 97 10.02 10.64 10.21
CA ARG A 97 9.02 10.19 11.20
C ARG A 97 7.61 10.02 10.63
N ASP A 98 7.36 10.62 9.46
CA ASP A 98 6.11 10.64 8.72
C ASP A 98 6.25 9.81 7.43
N PRO A 99 6.28 8.46 7.54
CA PRO A 99 6.63 7.59 6.43
C PRO A 99 5.53 7.60 5.36
N SER A 100 5.91 7.24 4.14
CA SER A 100 4.96 7.13 3.03
C SER A 100 5.21 5.90 2.16
N ILE A 101 4.11 5.34 1.65
CA ILE A 101 4.11 4.35 0.58
C ILE A 101 3.47 5.01 -0.63
N THR A 102 4.22 5.11 -1.73
CA THR A 102 3.71 5.64 -3.00
C THR A 102 3.62 4.53 -4.02
N VAL A 103 2.49 4.44 -4.71
CA VAL A 103 2.29 3.55 -5.85
C VAL A 103 2.05 4.40 -7.08
N PHE A 104 2.91 4.25 -8.08
CA PHE A 104 2.78 4.87 -9.38
C PHE A 104 2.36 3.79 -10.40
N ASP A 105 1.17 3.97 -10.96
CA ASP A 105 0.61 3.12 -12.01
C ASP A 105 1.39 3.25 -13.33
N HIS A 106 1.68 2.13 -13.97
CA HIS A 106 2.18 2.02 -15.34
C HIS A 106 1.33 1.02 -16.11
N PRO A 107 1.37 0.96 -17.46
CA PRO A 107 0.50 0.06 -18.23
C PRO A 107 0.52 -1.41 -17.77
N ASP A 108 1.70 -1.99 -17.52
CA ASP A 108 1.88 -3.41 -17.20
C ASP A 108 2.37 -3.70 -15.76
N ARG A 109 2.63 -2.66 -14.95
CA ARG A 109 3.26 -2.78 -13.63
C ARG A 109 2.89 -1.64 -12.68
N TYR A 110 3.18 -1.85 -11.42
CA TYR A 110 3.17 -0.82 -10.38
C TYR A 110 4.60 -0.53 -9.95
N GLN A 111 4.99 0.74 -9.94
CA GLN A 111 6.21 1.20 -9.30
C GLN A 111 5.89 1.54 -7.84
N ILE A 112 6.61 0.91 -6.91
CA ILE A 112 6.39 1.06 -5.47
C ILE A 112 7.56 1.82 -4.88
N MET A 113 7.25 2.87 -4.13
CA MET A 113 8.22 3.72 -3.47
C MET A 113 7.95 3.78 -1.98
N ILE A 114 9.03 3.76 -1.20
CA ILE A 114 9.01 4.02 0.23
C ILE A 114 9.73 5.34 0.45
N ASP A 115 9.08 6.29 1.12
CA ASP A 115 9.60 7.64 1.33
C ASP A 115 10.08 8.29 0.01
N TYR A 116 9.29 8.09 -1.05
CA TYR A 116 9.53 8.54 -2.42
C TYR A 116 10.81 7.99 -3.10
N LYS A 117 11.46 6.99 -2.49
CA LYS A 117 12.54 6.21 -3.10
C LYS A 117 11.97 4.92 -3.66
N THR A 118 12.19 4.66 -4.95
CA THR A 118 11.69 3.43 -5.58
C THR A 118 12.38 2.21 -4.98
N VAL A 119 11.60 1.25 -4.51
CA VAL A 119 12.12 0.00 -3.92
C VAL A 119 11.78 -1.22 -4.76
N TYR A 120 10.73 -1.16 -5.58
CA TYR A 120 10.27 -2.31 -6.35
C TYR A 120 9.41 -1.94 -7.56
N TYR A 121 9.38 -2.85 -8.54
CA TYR A 121 8.45 -2.82 -9.67
C TYR A 121 7.68 -4.13 -9.72
N TYR A 122 6.40 -4.09 -9.34
CA TYR A 122 5.53 -5.26 -9.29
C TYR A 122 4.74 -5.39 -10.60
N LYS A 123 4.86 -6.52 -11.31
CA LYS A 123 4.12 -6.77 -12.55
C LYS A 123 2.62 -7.01 -12.25
N LYS A 124 1.73 -6.33 -12.96
CA LYS A 124 0.27 -6.50 -12.78
C LYS A 124 -0.14 -7.94 -13.13
N ARG A 125 -1.03 -8.51 -12.30
CA ARG A 125 -1.54 -9.89 -12.46
C ARG A 125 -3.03 -9.96 -12.74
N LEU A 126 -3.79 -8.97 -12.30
CA LEU A 126 -5.25 -8.92 -12.41
C LEU A 126 -5.68 -7.71 -13.24
N GLU A 127 -6.86 -7.82 -13.85
CA GLU A 127 -7.46 -6.77 -14.66
C GLU A 127 -8.27 -5.76 -13.83
N GLY A 128 -8.57 -4.62 -14.46
CA GLY A 128 -9.39 -3.56 -13.87
C GLY A 128 -8.56 -2.41 -13.31
N ARG A 129 -9.23 -1.27 -13.13
CA ARG A 129 -8.64 -0.07 -12.52
C ARG A 129 -8.82 -0.13 -11.01
N CYS A 130 -7.90 0.50 -10.29
CA CYS A 130 -8.06 0.68 -8.85
C CYS A 130 -9.22 1.65 -8.59
N GLU A 131 -10.17 1.25 -7.77
CA GLU A 131 -11.36 2.03 -7.41
C GLU A 131 -11.53 2.18 -5.90
N LYS A 132 -10.88 1.31 -5.12
CA LYS A 132 -10.91 1.35 -3.67
C LYS A 132 -9.51 1.11 -3.12
N VAL A 133 -9.25 1.62 -1.93
CA VAL A 133 -8.05 1.30 -1.14
C VAL A 133 -8.44 0.87 0.26
N SER A 134 -7.65 -0.01 0.88
CA SER A 134 -7.89 -0.45 2.25
C SER A 134 -6.61 -0.46 3.06
N TYR A 135 -6.76 -0.33 4.39
CA TYR A 135 -5.67 -0.46 5.35
C TYR A 135 -6.06 -1.49 6.40
N LYS A 136 -5.30 -2.58 6.48
CA LYS A 136 -5.66 -3.80 7.23
C LYS A 136 -4.51 -4.30 8.09
N ILE A 137 -4.83 -5.02 9.14
CA ILE A 137 -3.91 -5.65 10.07
C ILE A 137 -4.45 -7.00 10.54
N ASN A 138 -3.57 -7.94 10.86
CA ASN A 138 -4.00 -9.18 11.49
C ASN A 138 -4.57 -8.90 12.90
N GLU A 139 -5.54 -9.73 13.32
CA GLU A 139 -6.30 -9.54 14.55
C GLU A 139 -5.40 -9.44 15.80
N GLY A 140 -5.69 -8.46 16.65
CA GLY A 140 -5.03 -8.28 17.95
C GLY A 140 -3.63 -7.65 17.90
N GLN A 141 -3.22 -7.11 16.76
CA GLN A 141 -1.91 -6.48 16.58
C GLN A 141 -2.00 -4.95 16.56
N THR A 142 -0.84 -4.31 16.66
CA THR A 142 -0.64 -2.86 16.54
C THR A 142 0.17 -2.53 15.29
N PRO A 143 -0.26 -1.59 14.42
CA PRO A 143 0.41 -1.33 13.15
C PRO A 143 1.76 -0.61 13.31
N PRO A 144 2.65 -0.68 12.29
CA PRO A 144 3.87 0.13 12.23
C PRO A 144 3.61 1.59 11.91
N PHE A 145 2.42 1.93 11.43
CA PHE A 145 2.00 3.29 11.12
C PHE A 145 0.95 3.79 12.12
N SER A 146 0.52 5.03 11.95
CA SER A 146 -0.70 5.55 12.58
C SER A 146 -1.93 4.70 12.23
N ASP A 147 -2.94 4.74 13.09
CA ASP A 147 -4.24 4.09 12.88
C ASP A 147 -5.11 4.85 11.86
N VAL A 148 -4.69 6.04 11.43
CA VAL A 148 -5.29 6.82 10.36
C VAL A 148 -4.21 7.23 9.37
N LEU A 149 -4.41 6.90 8.10
CA LEU A 149 -3.56 7.31 6.98
C LEU A 149 -4.22 8.42 6.17
N GLY A 150 -3.41 9.39 5.73
CA GLY A 150 -3.79 10.30 4.66
C GLY A 150 -3.52 9.65 3.31
N VAL A 151 -4.53 9.55 2.46
CA VAL A 151 -4.37 8.99 1.10
C VAL A 151 -4.59 10.08 0.06
N THR A 152 -3.57 10.35 -0.74
CA THR A 152 -3.64 11.33 -1.83
C THR A 152 -3.57 10.63 -3.18
N VAL A 153 -4.57 10.86 -4.03
CA VAL A 153 -4.54 10.50 -5.46
C VAL A 153 -4.17 11.72 -6.29
N LEU A 154 -3.13 11.62 -7.10
CA LEU A 154 -2.63 12.68 -7.96
C LEU A 154 -2.06 12.13 -9.27
N TYR A 155 -1.73 13.01 -10.21
CA TYR A 155 -1.09 12.70 -11.48
C TYR A 155 0.15 13.58 -11.67
N PHE A 156 1.07 13.15 -12.51
CA PHE A 156 2.33 13.88 -12.76
C PHE A 156 2.10 15.33 -13.21
N ALA A 157 1.08 15.56 -14.05
CA ALA A 157 0.70 16.91 -14.49
C ALA A 157 0.21 17.82 -13.35
N ASN A 158 -0.19 17.28 -12.19
CA ASN A 158 -0.59 18.09 -11.04
C ASN A 158 0.60 18.67 -10.26
N VAL A 159 1.78 18.07 -10.41
CA VAL A 159 3.00 18.47 -9.68
C VAL A 159 4.03 19.15 -10.57
N MET A 160 3.74 19.29 -11.86
CA MET A 160 4.55 20.04 -12.81
C MET A 160 3.93 21.41 -13.11
N PRO A 161 4.72 22.48 -13.22
CA PRO A 161 4.24 23.76 -13.75
C PRO A 161 3.62 23.54 -15.13
N ARG A 162 2.55 24.28 -15.44
CA ARG A 162 2.08 24.34 -16.83
C ARG A 162 3.22 24.89 -17.68
N ALA A 163 3.58 24.17 -18.75
CA ALA A 163 4.43 24.74 -19.78
C ALA A 163 3.70 25.97 -20.33
N ASN A 164 4.33 27.14 -20.19
CA ASN A 164 3.89 28.38 -20.82
C ASN A 164 4.02 28.31 -22.33
#